data_AF-A0A0D6P945-F1
#
_entry.id   AF-A0A0D6P945-F1
#
_cell.length_a   1.000
_cell.length_b   1.000
_cell.length_c   1.000
_cell.angle_alpha   90.00
_cell.angle_beta   90.00
_cell.angle_gamma   90.00
#
_symmetry.space_group_name_H-M   'P 1'
#
loop_
_entity.id
_entity.type
_entity.pdbx_description
1 polymer ?
#
loop_
_entity_poly.entity_id
_entity_poly.type
_entity_poly.pdbx_seq_one_letter_code
_entity_poly.pdbx_strand_id
1 'polypeptide(L)'
;MSDLPNPMKALSEFDFTKFFNEMKMPVMPGLDAFVASYRRNMETLSAANRVALEGAQMVARRHMEIMQQAMAELTETMKAVASVESAPAKAAKQAELLKQSYEHAVANLKELSDLIQHANNEAIALLNKRFAEAMDEVRTIMDKAAIKG
;
A
#
# COMPACT_ATOMS: atom_id res chain seq x y z
N MET A 1 8.52 18.01 -18.31
CA MET A 1 9.04 16.63 -18.35
C MET A 1 7.91 15.74 -17.81
N SER A 2 6.88 15.51 -18.61
CA SER A 2 5.57 15.08 -18.09
C SER A 2 4.70 14.42 -19.16
N ASP A 3 5.29 13.58 -20.02
CA ASP A 3 4.56 12.70 -20.94
C ASP A 3 5.40 11.45 -21.26
N LEU A 4 6.04 10.87 -20.24
CA LEU A 4 6.53 9.50 -20.39
C LEU A 4 5.29 8.58 -20.25
N PRO A 5 4.98 7.75 -21.26
CA PRO A 5 3.85 6.84 -21.19
C PRO A 5 4.00 5.96 -19.95
N ASN A 6 2.98 5.96 -19.10
CA ASN A 6 2.95 5.09 -17.93
C ASN A 6 3.12 3.64 -18.43
N PRO A 7 4.23 2.95 -18.10
CA PRO A 7 4.53 1.64 -18.66
C PRO A 7 3.45 0.62 -18.30
N MET A 8 2.80 0.76 -17.14
CA MET A 8 1.67 -0.10 -16.76
C MET A 8 0.44 0.13 -17.65
N LYS A 9 0.20 1.37 -18.09
CA LYS A 9 -0.94 1.69 -18.96
C LYS A 9 -0.71 1.13 -20.37
N ALA A 10 0.48 1.36 -20.93
CA ALA A 10 0.88 0.83 -22.23
C ALA A 10 0.85 -0.71 -22.29
N LEU A 11 1.24 -1.37 -21.19
CA LEU A 11 1.21 -2.83 -21.06
C LEU A 11 -0.20 -3.40 -20.85
N SER A 12 -1.13 -2.64 -20.26
CA SER A 12 -2.53 -3.04 -20.06
C SER A 12 -3.37 -2.91 -21.34
N GLU A 13 -3.03 -1.96 -22.21
CA GLU A 13 -3.70 -1.69 -23.48
C GLU A 13 -3.16 -2.56 -24.63
N PHE A 14 -2.15 -3.39 -24.37
CA PHE A 14 -1.52 -4.23 -25.38
C PHE A 14 -2.45 -5.38 -25.83
N ASP A 15 -2.88 -5.35 -27.09
CA ASP A 15 -3.70 -6.40 -27.70
C ASP A 15 -2.81 -7.49 -28.30
N PHE A 16 -2.57 -8.54 -27.51
CA PHE A 16 -1.84 -9.73 -27.94
C PHE A 16 -2.48 -10.40 -29.15
N THR A 17 -3.81 -10.38 -29.29
CA THR A 17 -4.52 -11.03 -30.40
C THR A 17 -4.18 -10.34 -31.72
N LYS A 18 -4.22 -9.00 -31.71
CA LYS A 18 -3.88 -8.18 -32.87
C LYS A 18 -2.40 -8.32 -33.24
N PHE A 19 -1.50 -8.25 -32.26
CA PHE A 19 -0.06 -8.40 -32.47
C PHE A 19 0.29 -9.75 -33.13
N PHE A 20 -0.27 -10.86 -32.64
CA PHE A 20 0.00 -12.18 -33.20
C PHE A 20 -0.55 -12.34 -34.62
N ASN A 21 -1.74 -11.79 -34.89
CA ASN A 21 -2.34 -11.80 -36.23
C ASN A 21 -1.52 -10.98 -37.24
N GLU A 22 -1.04 -9.80 -36.85
CA GLU A 22 -0.23 -8.92 -37.72
C GLU A 22 1.14 -9.53 -38.03
N MET A 23 1.75 -10.23 -37.07
CA MET A 23 3.06 -10.88 -37.24
C MET A 23 2.99 -12.22 -37.98
N LYS A 24 1.79 -12.69 -38.38
CA LYS A 24 1.56 -14.00 -39.03
C LYS A 24 2.24 -15.17 -38.30
N MET A 25 2.32 -15.08 -36.97
CA MET A 25 2.99 -16.10 -36.17
C MET A 25 2.08 -17.33 -36.07
N PRO A 26 2.62 -18.57 -36.25
CA PRO A 26 1.83 -19.77 -36.05
C PRO A 26 1.29 -19.82 -34.62
N VAL A 27 0.03 -20.24 -34.46
CA VAL A 27 -0.63 -20.35 -33.15
C VAL A 27 0.20 -21.29 -32.27
N MET A 28 0.92 -20.74 -31.30
CA MET A 28 1.73 -21.54 -30.40
C MET A 28 0.83 -22.25 -29.37
N PRO A 29 1.05 -23.55 -29.09
CA PRO A 29 0.35 -24.25 -28.02
C PRO A 29 0.53 -23.50 -26.69
N GLY A 30 -0.57 -23.18 -26.01
CA GLY A 30 -0.53 -22.48 -24.72
C GLY A 30 -0.57 -20.95 -24.77
N LEU A 31 -0.72 -20.34 -25.96
CA LEU A 31 -0.85 -18.88 -26.09
C LEU A 31 -2.02 -18.30 -25.27
N ASP A 32 -3.18 -18.95 -25.30
CA ASP A 32 -4.34 -18.51 -24.52
C ASP A 32 -4.07 -18.52 -23.00
N ALA A 33 -3.35 -19.53 -22.53
CA ALA A 33 -2.95 -19.64 -21.12
C ALA A 33 -1.94 -18.55 -20.75
N PHE A 34 -0.99 -18.24 -21.63
CA PHE A 34 -0.04 -17.15 -21.44
C PHE A 34 -0.75 -15.78 -21.36
N VAL A 35 -1.64 -15.48 -22.32
CA VAL A 35 -2.40 -14.22 -22.35
C VAL A 35 -3.28 -14.09 -21.10
N ALA A 36 -3.93 -15.17 -20.67
CA ALA A 36 -4.72 -15.18 -19.44
C ALA A 36 -3.86 -14.95 -18.18
N SER A 37 -2.70 -15.62 -18.09
CA SER A 37 -1.73 -15.45 -17.00
C SER A 37 -1.19 -14.02 -16.92
N TYR A 38 -0.90 -13.41 -18.08
CA TYR A 38 -0.47 -12.03 -18.19
C TYR A 38 -1.56 -11.06 -17.72
N ARG A 39 -2.81 -11.25 -18.15
CA ARG A 39 -3.94 -10.43 -17.70
C ARG A 39 -4.09 -10.48 -16.18
N ARG A 40 -4.04 -11.69 -15.58
CA ARG A 40 -4.10 -11.89 -14.12
C ARG A 40 -2.95 -11.20 -13.38
N ASN A 41 -1.74 -11.22 -13.94
CA ASN A 41 -0.60 -10.47 -13.38
C ASN A 41 -0.89 -8.97 -13.32
N MET A 42 -1.39 -8.40 -14.43
CA MET A 42 -1.68 -6.96 -14.49
C MET A 42 -2.82 -6.56 -13.54
N GLU A 43 -3.87 -7.37 -13.45
CA GLU A 43 -4.97 -7.17 -12.51
C GLU A 43 -4.46 -7.19 -11.05
N THR A 44 -3.59 -8.14 -10.71
CA THR A 44 -3.00 -8.23 -9.37
C THR A 44 -2.11 -7.03 -9.05
N LEU A 45 -1.25 -6.62 -9.98
CA LEU A 45 -0.39 -5.45 -9.80
C LEU A 45 -1.23 -4.17 -9.61
N SER A 46 -2.30 -4.03 -10.39
CA SER A 46 -3.25 -2.92 -10.24
C SER A 46 -3.92 -2.94 -8.87
N ALA A 47 -4.38 -4.11 -8.41
CA ALA A 47 -4.99 -4.27 -7.09
C ALA A 47 -4.00 -3.96 -5.95
N ALA A 48 -2.76 -4.47 -6.02
CA ALA A 48 -1.73 -4.21 -5.02
C ALA A 48 -1.37 -2.71 -4.96
N ASN A 49 -1.26 -2.05 -6.12
CA ASN A 49 -1.04 -0.60 -6.19
C ASN A 49 -2.20 0.19 -5.59
N ARG A 50 -3.44 -0.24 -5.83
CA ARG A 50 -4.62 0.37 -5.24
C ARG A 50 -4.60 0.29 -3.72
N VAL A 51 -4.31 -0.89 -3.16
CA VAL A 51 -4.17 -1.09 -1.70
C VAL A 51 -3.07 -0.19 -1.14
N ALA A 52 -1.91 -0.11 -1.79
CA ALA A 52 -0.82 0.77 -1.36
C ALA A 52 -1.23 2.25 -1.35
N LEU A 53 -1.96 2.71 -2.38
CA LEU A 53 -2.47 4.09 -2.46
C LEU A 53 -3.53 4.37 -1.40
N GLU A 54 -4.47 3.45 -1.18
CA GLU A 54 -5.47 3.56 -0.11
C GLU A 54 -4.79 3.62 1.27
N GLY A 55 -3.76 2.80 1.49
CA GLY A 55 -2.90 2.84 2.67
C GLY A 55 -2.23 4.20 2.87
N ALA A 56 -1.60 4.75 1.84
CA ALA A 56 -0.98 6.07 1.90
C ALA A 56 -1.99 7.17 2.24
N GLN A 57 -3.21 7.10 1.69
CA GLN A 57 -4.29 8.03 2.03
C GLN A 57 -4.74 7.90 3.49
N MET A 58 -4.82 6.67 4.03
CA MET A 58 -5.15 6.46 5.45
C MET A 58 -4.09 7.07 6.36
N VAL A 59 -2.81 6.85 6.07
CA VAL A 59 -1.69 7.46 6.81
C VAL A 59 -1.75 8.98 6.75
N ALA A 60 -2.00 9.56 5.57
CA ALA A 60 -2.11 11.00 5.41
C ALA A 60 -3.29 11.60 6.20
N ARG A 61 -4.46 10.94 6.16
CA ARG A 61 -5.63 11.32 6.97
C ARG A 61 -5.29 11.29 8.46
N ARG A 62 -4.67 10.20 8.93
CA ARG A 62 -4.31 10.06 10.34
C ARG A 62 -3.28 11.11 10.78
N HIS A 63 -2.31 11.44 9.93
CA HIS A 63 -1.35 12.49 10.21
C HIS A 63 -2.03 13.86 10.40
N MET A 64 -3.04 14.19 9.59
CA MET A 64 -3.83 15.43 9.76
C MET A 64 -4.66 15.44 11.05
N GLU A 65 -5.21 14.30 11.46
CA GLU A 65 -5.94 14.19 12.73
C GLU A 65 -5.01 14.40 13.92
N ILE A 66 -3.82 13.78 13.91
CA ILE A 66 -2.79 13.97 14.93
C ILE A 66 -2.42 15.45 15.04
N MET A 67 -2.26 16.15 13.91
CA MET A 67 -1.96 17.58 13.89
C MET A 67 -3.08 18.41 14.52
N GLN A 68 -4.35 18.10 14.21
CA GLN A 68 -5.50 18.78 14.81
C GLN A 68 -5.57 18.55 16.32
N GLN A 69 -5.35 17.31 16.77
CA GLN A 69 -5.28 16.96 18.19
C GLN A 69 -4.17 17.72 18.91
N ALA A 70 -2.96 17.76 18.33
CA ALA A 70 -1.83 18.50 18.91
C ALA A 70 -2.09 20.01 19.05
N MET A 71 -2.78 20.64 18.09
CA MET A 71 -3.15 22.06 18.18
C MET A 71 -4.20 22.33 19.28
N ALA A 72 -5.16 21.41 19.45
CA ALA A 72 -6.13 21.50 20.53
C ALA A 72 -5.46 21.33 21.91
N GLU A 73 -4.59 20.34 22.05
CA GLU A 73 -3.81 20.08 23.27
C GLU A 73 -2.89 21.25 23.64
N LEU A 74 -2.24 21.86 22.66
CA LEU A 74 -1.41 23.06 22.87
C LEU A 74 -2.24 24.22 23.43
N THR A 75 -3.42 24.47 22.85
CA THR A 75 -4.33 25.53 23.30
C THR A 75 -4.76 25.30 24.75
N GLU A 76 -5.12 24.07 25.10
CA GLU A 76 -5.54 23.71 26.45
C GLU A 76 -4.38 23.80 27.45
N THR A 77 -3.18 23.36 27.04
CA THR A 77 -1.96 23.46 27.84
C THR A 77 -1.63 24.91 28.18
N MET A 78 -1.72 25.83 27.20
CA MET A 78 -1.48 27.26 27.44
C MET A 78 -2.46 27.84 28.45
N LYS A 79 -3.76 27.50 28.38
CA LYS A 79 -4.76 27.90 29.37
C LYS A 79 -4.46 27.34 30.75
N ALA A 80 -4.11 26.06 30.83
CA ALA A 80 -3.84 25.35 32.07
C ALA A 80 -2.57 25.88 32.77
N VAL A 81 -1.55 26.32 32.04
CA VAL A 81 -0.35 26.92 32.63
C VAL A 81 -0.61 28.36 33.09
N ALA A 82 -1.41 29.13 32.36
CA ALA A 82 -1.77 30.51 32.71
C ALA A 82 -2.56 30.62 34.03
N SER A 83 -3.26 29.55 34.44
CA SER A 83 -4.08 29.52 35.67
C SER A 83 -3.32 29.06 36.92
N VAL A 84 -2.04 28.68 36.83
CA VAL A 84 -1.26 28.21 37.99
C VAL A 84 -0.44 29.36 38.58
N GLU A 85 -0.66 29.68 39.86
CA GLU A 85 -0.01 30.83 40.51
C GLU A 85 1.32 30.49 41.21
N SER A 86 1.46 29.29 41.80
CA SER A 86 2.63 28.93 42.63
C SER A 86 3.71 28.16 41.86
N ALA A 87 4.99 28.42 42.18
CA ALA A 87 6.14 27.78 41.51
C ALA A 87 6.20 26.25 41.64
N PRO A 88 5.94 25.64 42.83
CA PRO A 88 5.90 24.18 42.95
C PRO A 88 4.76 23.54 42.15
N ALA A 89 3.59 24.18 42.10
CA ALA A 89 2.46 23.70 41.30
C ALA A 89 2.74 23.77 39.79
N LYS A 90 3.46 24.81 39.33
CA LYS A 90 3.92 24.91 37.94
C LYS A 90 4.85 23.76 37.57
N ALA A 91 5.82 23.43 38.43
CA ALA A 91 6.75 22.33 38.18
C ALA A 91 6.04 20.97 38.10
N ALA A 92 5.12 20.69 39.02
CA ALA A 92 4.30 19.47 38.97
C ALA A 92 3.45 19.41 37.69
N LYS A 93 2.84 20.54 37.30
CA LYS A 93 2.02 20.60 36.09
C LYS A 93 2.85 20.38 34.81
N GLN A 94 4.05 20.95 34.74
CA GLN A 94 4.97 20.73 33.63
C GLN A 94 5.39 19.26 33.50
N ALA A 95 5.66 18.58 34.61
CA ALA A 95 6.00 17.15 34.61
C ALA A 95 4.83 16.29 34.11
N GLU A 96 3.61 16.61 34.52
CA GLU A 96 2.40 15.92 34.06
C GLU A 96 2.18 16.12 32.54
N LEU A 97 2.31 17.36 32.06
CA LEU A 97 2.18 17.67 30.64
C LEU A 97 3.23 16.96 29.79
N LEU A 98 4.49 16.93 30.25
CA LEU A 98 5.57 16.21 29.57
C LEU A 98 5.26 14.71 29.45
N LYS A 99 4.76 14.10 30.54
CA LYS A 99 4.37 12.70 30.54
C LYS A 99 3.23 12.44 29.54
N GLN A 100 2.19 13.25 29.56
CA GLN A 100 1.06 13.12 28.62
C GLN A 100 1.50 13.28 27.17
N SER A 101 2.32 14.29 26.86
CA SER A 101 2.86 14.50 25.51
C SER A 101 3.70 13.31 25.03
N TYR A 102 4.48 12.68 25.93
CA TYR A 102 5.24 11.49 25.59
C TYR A 102 4.33 10.28 25.30
N GLU A 103 3.33 10.02 26.16
CA GLU A 103 2.36 8.95 25.96
C GLU A 103 1.59 9.11 24.64
N HIS A 104 1.18 10.34 24.31
CA HIS A 104 0.50 10.66 23.06
C HIS A 104 1.41 10.46 21.85
N ALA A 105 2.67 10.90 21.92
CA ALA A 105 3.63 10.72 20.83
C ALA A 105 3.88 9.23 20.54
N VAL A 106 4.06 8.41 21.57
CA VAL A 106 4.25 6.96 21.42
C VAL A 106 3.01 6.29 20.84
N ALA A 107 1.81 6.66 21.32
CA ALA A 107 0.56 6.13 20.78
C ALA A 107 0.37 6.45 19.29
N ASN A 108 0.61 7.71 18.91
CA ASN A 108 0.51 8.17 17.52
C ASN A 108 1.52 7.46 16.61
N LEU A 109 2.77 7.27 17.06
CA LEU A 109 3.78 6.52 16.30
C LEU A 109 3.40 5.06 16.11
N LYS A 110 2.86 4.42 17.16
CA LYS A 110 2.39 3.03 17.08
C LYS A 110 1.29 2.89 16.02
N GLU A 111 0.27 3.75 16.09
CA GLU A 111 -0.86 3.68 15.16
C GLU A 111 -0.45 3.94 13.71
N LEU A 112 0.41 4.94 13.47
CA LEU A 112 0.96 5.19 12.13
C LEU A 112 1.78 3.99 11.62
N SER A 113 2.56 3.36 12.49
CA SER A 113 3.31 2.15 12.14
C SER A 113 2.39 0.99 11.78
N ASP A 114 1.34 0.77 12.58
CA ASP A 114 0.35 -0.28 12.36
C ASP A 114 -0.38 -0.07 11.01
N LEU A 115 -0.77 1.17 10.68
CA LEU A 115 -1.38 1.51 9.38
C LEU A 115 -0.45 1.22 8.20
N ILE A 116 0.83 1.62 8.29
CA ILE A 116 1.82 1.38 7.23
C ILE A 116 2.06 -0.11 7.05
N GLN A 117 2.25 -0.84 8.15
CA GLN A 117 2.48 -2.28 8.12
C GLN A 117 1.29 -3.02 7.52
N HIS A 118 0.08 -2.66 7.91
CA HIS A 118 -1.14 -3.28 7.40
C HIS A 118 -1.28 -3.12 5.89
N ALA A 119 -1.15 -1.89 5.37
CA ALA A 119 -1.23 -1.63 3.93
C ALA A 119 -0.16 -2.40 3.13
N ASN A 120 1.07 -2.46 3.63
CA ASN A 120 2.16 -3.21 2.99
C ASN A 120 1.89 -4.72 3.01
N ASN A 121 1.41 -5.26 4.14
CA ASN A 121 1.11 -6.68 4.27
C ASN A 121 0.00 -7.12 3.32
N GLU A 122 -1.06 -6.32 3.18
CA GLU A 122 -2.14 -6.61 2.24
C GLU A 122 -1.67 -6.60 0.78
N ALA A 123 -0.89 -5.60 0.38
CA ALA A 123 -0.33 -5.53 -0.97
C ALA A 123 0.60 -6.73 -1.26
N ILE A 124 1.48 -7.08 -0.32
CA ILE A 124 2.38 -8.23 -0.44
C ILE A 124 1.60 -9.55 -0.49
N ALA A 125 0.53 -9.69 0.29
CA ALA A 125 -0.31 -10.89 0.28
C ALA A 125 -0.93 -11.14 -1.11
N LEU A 126 -1.40 -10.09 -1.80
CA LEU A 126 -1.89 -10.19 -3.17
C LEU A 126 -0.80 -10.69 -4.14
N LEU A 127 0.40 -10.13 -4.03
CA LEU A 127 1.54 -10.53 -4.89
C LEU A 127 1.98 -11.97 -4.63
N ASN A 128 2.09 -12.37 -3.35
CA ASN A 128 2.46 -13.73 -2.96
C ASN A 128 1.44 -14.76 -3.47
N LYS A 129 0.14 -14.46 -3.33
CA LYS A 129 -0.92 -15.31 -3.86
C LYS A 129 -0.78 -15.50 -5.36
N ARG A 130 -0.60 -14.40 -6.10
CA ARG A 130 -0.46 -14.48 -7.56
C ARG A 130 0.80 -15.23 -7.98
N PHE A 131 1.90 -15.07 -7.25
CA PHE A 131 3.13 -15.83 -7.49
C PHE A 131 2.90 -17.34 -7.35
N ALA A 132 2.23 -17.78 -6.28
CA ALA A 132 1.89 -19.19 -6.10
C ALA A 132 1.01 -19.71 -7.25
N GLU A 133 -0.03 -18.96 -7.63
CA GLU A 133 -0.88 -19.30 -8.78
C GLU A 133 -0.09 -19.37 -10.09
N ALA A 134 0.94 -18.51 -10.28
CA ALA A 134 1.77 -18.53 -11.49
C ALA A 134 2.64 -19.79 -11.55
N MET A 135 3.14 -20.27 -10.42
CA MET A 135 3.89 -21.53 -10.35
C MET A 135 3.01 -22.74 -10.67
N ASP A 136 1.75 -22.74 -10.21
CA ASP A 136 0.77 -23.78 -10.55
C ASP A 136 0.40 -23.76 -12.05
N GLU A 137 0.28 -22.58 -12.65
CA GLU A 137 0.07 -22.40 -14.09
C GLU A 137 1.25 -22.98 -14.89
N VAL A 138 2.50 -22.69 -14.48
CA VAL A 138 3.71 -23.26 -15.11
C VAL A 138 3.70 -24.79 -15.04
N ARG A 139 3.43 -25.36 -13.85
CA ARG A 139 3.34 -26.82 -13.67
C ARG A 139 2.30 -27.42 -14.62
N THR A 140 1.12 -26.83 -14.69
CA THR A 140 0.03 -27.29 -15.57
C THR A 140 0.43 -27.29 -17.04
N ILE A 141 1.20 -26.28 -17.48
CA ILE A 141 1.72 -26.21 -18.85
C ILE A 141 2.74 -27.33 -19.10
N MET A 142 3.66 -27.57 -18.16
CA MET A 142 4.66 -28.65 -18.27
C MET A 142 4.02 -30.03 -18.31
N ASP A 143 3.03 -30.30 -17.46
CA ASP A 143 2.30 -31.58 -17.44
C ASP A 143 1.56 -31.81 -18.78
N LYS A 144 0.94 -30.76 -19.34
CA LYS A 144 0.27 -30.84 -20.66
C LYS A 144 1.26 -31.02 -21.82
N ALA A 145 2.48 -30.50 -21.71
CA ALA A 145 3.53 -30.69 -22.69
C ALA A 145 4.10 -32.12 -22.66
N ALA A 146 4.25 -32.70 -21.46
CA ALA A 146 4.74 -34.07 -21.27
C ALA A 146 3.76 -35.15 -21.75
N ILE A 147 2.46 -34.88 -21.78
CA ILE A 147 1.42 -35.83 -22.24
C ILE A 147 1.31 -35.89 -23.79
N LYS A 148 1.92 -34.92 -24.51
CA LYS A 148 1.84 -34.81 -25.98
C LYS A 148 3.12 -35.23 -26.72
N GLY A 149 4.19 -35.59 -26.01
CA GLY A 149 5.44 -36.13 -26.56
C GLY A 149 5.55 -37.63 -26.35
#